data_AF-A0A2E4XRN6-F1
#
_entry.id   AF-A0A2E4XRN6-F1
#
_cell.length_a   1.000
_cell.length_b   1.000
_cell.length_c   1.000
_cell.angle_alpha   90.00
_cell.angle_beta   90.00
_cell.angle_gamma   90.00
#
_symmetry.space_group_name_H-M   'P 1'
#
loop_
_entity.id
_entity.type
_entity.pdbx_description
1 polymer ?
#
loop_
_entity_poly.entity_id
_entity_poly.type
_entity_poly.pdbx_seq_one_letter_code
_entity_poly.pdbx_strand_id
1 'polypeptide(L)'
;MKLRIQKTSQLNSKSRFLQEYRNNVTTQRGEDGIINAIFNIIGTENKYCIEFGAWDGKLYSNTWNLINNFDWEALLIEANKQKFGELETEYENNRKVAALNCLVNTEGKFSLDSILKIAEAPSEPDFLSIDVDGLDWYMWESLLFFAPRLIVVEFNPTISNDIIFIQDNDPAINQGCSLAALIELGHSKSYELIATTSWNAFFVKTELFDKFGIEDNSINAMHDPAHFESRLFQCYDGSLVLAGCKHLLWHDVSIAPEDIQVLPKSLRKFDGPAE
;
A
#
# COMPACT_ATOMS: atom_id res chain seq x y z
N MET A 1 31.72 8.11 15.31
CA MET A 1 31.32 6.92 14.51
C MET A 1 31.41 7.27 13.03
N LYS A 2 32.08 6.46 12.20
CA LYS A 2 32.03 6.57 10.74
C LYS A 2 31.06 5.51 10.24
N LEU A 3 29.86 5.90 9.83
CA LEU A 3 28.80 5.01 9.37
C LEU A 3 28.36 5.45 7.97
N ARG A 4 28.37 4.52 7.02
CA ARG A 4 27.87 4.73 5.66
C ARG A 4 27.16 3.46 5.20
N ILE A 5 25.95 3.61 4.68
CA ILE A 5 25.27 2.52 3.98
C ILE A 5 25.84 2.44 2.56
N GLN A 6 26.33 1.26 2.18
CA GLN A 6 26.70 0.94 0.81
C GLN A 6 25.72 -0.13 0.33
N LYS A 7 24.73 0.27 -0.47
CA LYS A 7 23.75 -0.61 -1.10
C LYS A 7 24.01 -0.61 -2.61
N THR A 8 24.13 -1.79 -3.21
CA THR A 8 24.01 -1.94 -4.66
C THR A 8 22.52 -2.06 -4.95
N SER A 9 21.98 -1.10 -5.71
CA SER A 9 20.56 -1.17 -6.11
C SER A 9 20.34 -2.40 -6.98
N GLN A 10 19.30 -3.18 -6.64
CA GLN A 10 18.79 -4.28 -7.46
C GLN A 10 17.62 -3.81 -8.34
N LEU A 11 17.27 -2.52 -8.28
CA LEU A 11 16.19 -1.96 -9.07
C LEU A 11 16.46 -2.11 -10.56
N ASN A 12 15.46 -2.55 -11.29
CA ASN A 12 15.51 -2.69 -12.74
C ASN A 12 14.62 -1.61 -13.38
N SER A 13 15.22 -0.66 -14.11
CA SER A 13 14.47 0.43 -14.74
C SER A 13 13.48 -0.07 -15.78
N LYS A 14 13.76 -1.18 -16.47
CA LYS A 14 12.84 -1.78 -17.44
C LYS A 14 11.61 -2.36 -16.76
N SER A 15 11.78 -3.02 -15.61
CA SER A 15 10.67 -3.54 -14.82
C SER A 15 9.81 -2.45 -14.21
N ARG A 16 10.37 -1.25 -14.01
CA ARG A 16 9.74 -0.13 -13.32
C ARG A 16 9.34 1.02 -14.26
N PHE A 17 9.18 0.78 -15.56
CA PHE A 17 8.89 1.84 -16.52
C PHE A 17 7.62 2.64 -16.20
N LEU A 18 6.63 2.03 -15.52
CA LEU A 18 5.41 2.73 -15.06
C LEU A 18 5.71 3.93 -14.13
N GLN A 19 6.86 3.93 -13.46
CA GLN A 19 7.30 5.07 -12.62
C GLN A 19 7.53 6.36 -13.42
N GLU A 20 7.76 6.28 -14.73
CA GLU A 20 7.92 7.44 -15.61
C GLU A 20 6.60 8.21 -15.81
N TYR A 21 5.47 7.56 -15.54
CA TYR A 21 4.14 8.14 -15.69
C TYR A 21 3.61 8.81 -14.42
N ARG A 22 4.38 8.81 -13.32
CA ARG A 22 3.94 9.38 -12.04
C ARG A 22 3.47 10.82 -12.19
N ASN A 23 2.23 11.05 -11.78
CA ASN A 23 1.62 12.37 -11.70
C ASN A 23 0.61 12.38 -10.56
N ASN A 24 0.35 13.54 -9.96
CA ASN A 24 -0.63 13.71 -8.89
C ASN A 24 -1.66 14.76 -9.33
N VAL A 25 -2.93 14.37 -9.40
CA VAL A 25 -4.08 15.26 -9.43
C VAL A 25 -4.59 15.43 -8.01
N THR A 26 -4.84 14.32 -7.32
CA THR A 26 -5.23 14.26 -5.90
C THR A 26 -4.33 13.35 -5.07
N THR A 27 -3.61 12.41 -5.70
CA THR A 27 -2.76 11.42 -5.03
C THR A 27 -1.46 12.01 -4.49
N GLN A 28 -0.67 11.23 -3.74
CA GLN A 28 0.49 11.74 -3.01
C GLN A 28 1.84 11.36 -3.65
N ARG A 29 1.91 10.22 -4.33
CA ARG A 29 3.17 9.61 -4.77
C ARG A 29 3.11 9.15 -6.22
N GLY A 30 2.25 9.74 -7.04
CA GLY A 30 2.21 9.58 -8.49
C GLY A 30 1.19 8.56 -8.97
N GLU A 31 0.33 8.06 -8.07
CA GLU A 31 -0.66 7.03 -8.34
C GLU A 31 -1.58 7.42 -9.51
N ASP A 32 -2.10 8.64 -9.55
CA ASP A 32 -2.99 9.09 -10.64
C ASP A 32 -2.40 8.84 -12.04
N GLY A 33 -1.11 9.15 -12.20
CA GLY A 33 -0.40 8.95 -13.46
C GLY A 33 -0.12 7.48 -13.79
N ILE A 34 0.24 6.69 -12.77
CA ILE A 34 0.46 5.25 -12.90
C ILE A 34 -0.85 4.53 -13.27
N ILE A 35 -1.95 4.84 -12.59
CA ILE A 35 -3.28 4.27 -12.85
C ILE A 35 -3.71 4.53 -14.30
N ASN A 36 -3.56 5.78 -14.77
CA ASN A 36 -3.88 6.14 -16.15
C ASN A 36 -3.00 5.38 -17.15
N ALA A 37 -1.69 5.24 -16.89
CA ALA A 37 -0.78 4.48 -17.75
C ALA A 37 -1.16 3.00 -17.82
N ILE A 38 -1.56 2.40 -16.69
CA ILE A 38 -2.05 1.02 -16.62
C ILE A 38 -3.28 0.85 -17.51
N PHE A 39 -4.32 1.67 -17.33
CA PHE A 39 -5.53 1.55 -18.14
C PHE A 39 -5.33 1.91 -19.62
N ASN A 40 -4.31 2.69 -19.98
CA ASN A 40 -3.90 2.86 -21.38
C ASN A 40 -3.31 1.57 -21.99
N ILE A 41 -2.68 0.72 -21.19
CA ILE A 41 -2.10 -0.57 -21.62
C ILE A 41 -3.17 -1.67 -21.69
N ILE A 42 -3.96 -1.81 -20.61
CA ILE A 42 -4.92 -2.93 -20.50
C ILE A 42 -6.31 -2.60 -21.03
N GLY A 43 -6.64 -1.32 -21.28
CA GLY A 43 -7.99 -0.86 -21.62
C GLY A 43 -8.95 -0.90 -20.42
N THR A 44 -10.17 -0.40 -20.60
CA THR A 44 -11.27 -0.45 -19.61
C THR A 44 -12.40 -1.34 -20.12
N GLU A 45 -13.05 -2.10 -19.24
CA GLU A 45 -14.21 -2.92 -19.59
C GLU A 45 -15.52 -2.27 -19.12
N ASN A 46 -15.54 -1.71 -17.91
CA ASN A 46 -16.76 -1.16 -17.29
C ASN A 46 -16.61 0.25 -16.72
N LYS A 47 -15.37 0.76 -16.59
CA LYS A 47 -15.06 2.04 -15.93
C LYS A 47 -15.70 2.16 -14.55
N TYR A 48 -15.72 1.06 -13.81
CA TYR A 48 -16.21 1.01 -12.44
C TYR A 48 -15.02 0.92 -11.49
N CYS A 49 -14.95 1.86 -10.54
CA CYS A 49 -13.93 1.89 -9.50
C CYS A 49 -14.52 1.77 -8.10
N ILE A 50 -13.77 1.19 -7.19
CA ILE A 50 -14.13 1.08 -5.78
C ILE A 50 -12.97 1.67 -4.97
N GLU A 51 -13.28 2.51 -3.99
CA GLU A 51 -12.30 2.97 -3.02
C GLU A 51 -12.80 2.71 -1.61
N PHE A 52 -12.03 1.91 -0.88
CA PHE A 52 -12.25 1.65 0.53
C PHE A 52 -11.28 2.50 1.36
N GLY A 53 -11.81 3.24 2.34
CA GLY A 53 -11.09 4.32 3.02
C GLY A 53 -11.16 5.63 2.24
N ALA A 54 -12.32 5.92 1.63
CA ALA A 54 -12.46 7.04 0.70
C ALA A 54 -12.35 8.44 1.35
N TRP A 55 -12.31 8.53 2.69
CA TRP A 55 -12.09 9.77 3.43
C TRP A 55 -13.10 10.87 3.05
N ASP A 56 -12.64 12.03 2.59
CA ASP A 56 -13.48 13.13 2.10
C ASP A 56 -13.83 13.01 0.60
N GLY A 57 -13.49 11.89 -0.02
CA GLY A 57 -13.76 11.58 -1.43
C GLY A 57 -12.79 12.24 -2.42
N LYS A 58 -11.80 13.01 -1.96
CA LYS A 58 -10.90 13.79 -2.83
C LYS A 58 -9.45 13.82 -2.36
N LEU A 59 -9.20 14.21 -1.13
CA LEU A 59 -7.84 14.36 -0.62
C LEU A 59 -7.17 12.99 -0.62
N TYR A 60 -6.08 12.87 -1.40
CA TYR A 60 -5.30 11.64 -1.54
C TYR A 60 -6.03 10.47 -2.20
N SER A 61 -7.23 10.68 -2.71
CA SER A 61 -8.02 9.63 -3.37
C SER A 61 -7.33 9.13 -4.64
N ASN A 62 -7.29 7.81 -4.77
CA ASN A 62 -6.81 7.09 -5.96
C ASN A 62 -7.88 7.03 -7.07
N THR A 63 -9.16 7.32 -6.77
CA THR A 63 -10.26 7.26 -7.74
C THR A 63 -10.78 8.62 -8.21
N TRP A 64 -10.51 9.72 -7.48
CA TRP A 64 -11.06 11.04 -7.79
C TRP A 64 -10.80 11.46 -9.24
N ASN A 65 -9.58 11.27 -9.74
CA ASN A 65 -9.23 11.63 -11.12
C ASN A 65 -10.01 10.80 -12.15
N LEU A 66 -10.20 9.50 -11.91
CA LEU A 66 -10.98 8.62 -12.78
C LEU A 66 -12.45 9.07 -12.86
N ILE A 67 -13.03 9.37 -11.70
CA ILE A 67 -14.43 9.80 -11.57
C ILE A 67 -14.63 11.16 -12.26
N ASN A 68 -13.83 12.16 -11.90
CA ASN A 68 -14.09 13.55 -12.25
C ASN A 68 -13.55 13.95 -13.63
N ASN A 69 -12.50 13.29 -14.12
CA ASN A 69 -11.89 13.63 -15.41
C ASN A 69 -12.07 12.55 -16.49
N PHE A 70 -12.40 11.30 -16.13
CA PHE A 70 -12.49 10.19 -17.07
C PHE A 70 -13.85 9.48 -17.10
N ASP A 71 -14.84 10.03 -16.38
CA ASP A 71 -16.25 9.66 -16.43
C ASP A 71 -16.57 8.25 -15.91
N TRP A 72 -15.81 7.81 -14.89
CA TRP A 72 -15.99 6.52 -14.22
C TRP A 72 -17.17 6.51 -13.25
N GLU A 73 -17.78 5.34 -13.10
CA GLU A 73 -18.71 5.04 -12.01
C GLU A 73 -17.93 4.57 -10.78
N ALA A 74 -18.43 4.88 -9.59
CA ALA A 74 -17.72 4.58 -8.36
C ALA A 74 -18.61 4.14 -7.21
N LEU A 75 -18.07 3.22 -6.39
CA LEU A 75 -18.52 2.98 -5.04
C LEU A 75 -17.43 3.45 -4.06
N LEU A 76 -17.75 4.47 -3.26
CA LEU A 76 -16.85 5.02 -2.26
C LEU A 76 -17.36 4.67 -0.86
N ILE A 77 -16.51 4.04 -0.06
CA ILE A 77 -16.87 3.53 1.27
C ILE A 77 -15.99 4.20 2.33
N GLU A 78 -16.64 4.85 3.32
CA GLU A 78 -15.96 5.55 4.41
C GLU A 78 -16.65 5.28 5.74
N ALA A 79 -15.90 4.88 6.77
CA ALA A 79 -16.46 4.51 8.08
C ALA A 79 -16.69 5.74 8.98
N ASN A 80 -15.81 6.74 8.91
CA ASN A 80 -15.88 7.95 9.70
C ASN A 80 -17.02 8.83 9.23
N LYS A 81 -18.01 9.06 10.11
CA LYS A 81 -19.21 9.84 9.79
C LYS A 81 -18.95 11.27 9.35
N GLN A 82 -17.96 11.93 9.93
CA GLN A 82 -17.64 13.31 9.55
C GLN A 82 -17.08 13.33 8.14
N LYS A 83 -16.12 12.45 7.86
CA LYS A 83 -15.48 12.36 6.54
C LYS A 83 -16.44 11.90 5.46
N PHE A 84 -17.31 10.94 5.81
CA PHE A 84 -18.42 10.57 4.96
C PHE A 84 -19.34 11.75 4.60
N GLY A 85 -19.65 12.65 5.54
CA GLY A 85 -20.45 13.84 5.22
C GLY A 85 -19.74 14.82 4.27
N GLU A 86 -18.41 14.93 4.36
CA GLU A 86 -17.59 15.69 3.41
C GLU A 86 -17.60 15.03 2.03
N LEU A 87 -17.47 13.70 1.98
CA LEU A 87 -17.56 12.89 0.76
C LEU A 87 -18.92 13.01 0.08
N GLU A 88 -20.03 12.91 0.83
CA GLU A 88 -21.38 13.13 0.29
C GLU A 88 -21.52 14.52 -0.31
N THR A 89 -20.90 15.53 0.30
CA THR A 89 -20.90 16.90 -0.21
C THR A 89 -20.09 17.02 -1.51
N GLU A 90 -18.91 16.40 -1.61
CA GLU A 90 -18.09 16.41 -2.85
C GLU A 90 -18.86 15.82 -4.03
N TYR A 91 -19.67 14.78 -3.79
CA TYR A 91 -20.39 14.04 -4.84
C TYR A 91 -21.91 14.23 -4.88
N GLU A 92 -22.46 15.22 -4.16
CA GLU A 92 -23.92 15.44 -4.05
C GLU A 92 -24.64 15.55 -5.42
N ASN A 93 -23.91 16.07 -6.43
CA ASN A 93 -24.42 16.31 -7.78
C ASN A 93 -23.93 15.26 -8.80
N ASN A 94 -23.18 14.25 -8.38
CA ASN A 94 -22.64 13.20 -9.26
C ASN A 94 -23.35 11.86 -9.02
N ARG A 95 -24.34 11.56 -9.86
CA ARG A 95 -25.14 10.31 -9.78
C ARG A 95 -24.37 9.04 -10.13
N LYS A 96 -23.13 9.14 -10.63
CA LYS A 96 -22.27 7.99 -10.91
C LYS A 96 -21.51 7.50 -9.68
N VAL A 97 -21.58 8.24 -8.57
CA VAL A 97 -20.91 7.90 -7.32
C VAL A 97 -21.96 7.44 -6.32
N ALA A 98 -21.84 6.19 -5.90
CA ALA A 98 -22.51 5.67 -4.72
C ALA A 98 -21.59 5.83 -3.51
N ALA A 99 -22.08 6.52 -2.48
CA ALA A 99 -21.36 6.71 -1.22
C ALA A 99 -21.99 5.83 -0.13
N LEU A 100 -21.17 5.09 0.62
CA LEU A 100 -21.63 4.24 1.72
C LEU A 100 -20.88 4.54 3.04
N ASN A 101 -21.62 4.93 4.08
CA ASN A 101 -21.06 5.04 5.43
C ASN A 101 -21.04 3.68 6.13
N CYS A 102 -19.93 2.96 6.03
CA CYS A 102 -19.81 1.62 6.59
C CYS A 102 -18.38 1.33 7.02
N LEU A 103 -18.23 0.64 8.16
CA LEU A 103 -17.01 -0.07 8.48
C LEU A 103 -17.06 -1.43 7.79
N VAL A 104 -16.21 -1.63 6.80
CA VAL A 104 -16.09 -2.92 6.12
C VAL A 104 -15.38 -3.90 7.06
N ASN A 105 -15.93 -5.11 7.14
CA ASN A 105 -15.37 -6.21 7.90
C ASN A 105 -14.75 -7.23 6.94
N THR A 106 -13.95 -8.15 7.48
CA THR A 106 -13.42 -9.29 6.74
C THR A 106 -14.46 -10.38 6.50
N GLU A 107 -15.62 -10.33 7.18
CA GLU A 107 -16.67 -11.32 7.04
C GLU A 107 -18.08 -10.77 7.33
N GLY A 108 -19.09 -11.60 7.04
CA GLY A 108 -20.49 -11.31 7.33
C GLY A 108 -21.11 -10.26 6.42
N LYS A 109 -22.22 -9.65 6.87
CA LYS A 109 -23.04 -8.73 6.05
C LYS A 109 -22.36 -7.42 5.64
N PHE A 110 -21.27 -7.07 6.32
CA PHE A 110 -20.46 -5.90 6.02
C PHE A 110 -19.10 -6.28 5.41
N SER A 111 -18.96 -7.52 4.93
CA SER A 111 -17.81 -7.90 4.08
C SER A 111 -17.81 -7.11 2.78
N LEU A 112 -16.62 -6.91 2.20
CA LEU A 112 -16.49 -6.22 0.92
C LEU A 112 -17.32 -6.91 -0.16
N ASP A 113 -17.26 -8.24 -0.26
CA ASP A 113 -18.10 -9.03 -1.16
C ASP A 113 -19.61 -8.76 -0.98
N SER A 114 -20.09 -8.70 0.27
CA SER A 114 -21.51 -8.44 0.55
C SER A 114 -21.92 -7.03 0.14
N ILE A 115 -21.06 -6.05 0.39
CA ILE A 115 -21.28 -4.66 0.03
C ILE A 115 -21.31 -4.50 -1.49
N LEU A 116 -20.32 -5.04 -2.20
CA LEU A 116 -20.23 -4.98 -3.65
C LEU A 116 -21.42 -5.65 -4.33
N LYS A 117 -21.89 -6.77 -3.77
CA LYS A 117 -23.10 -7.44 -4.26
C LYS A 117 -24.36 -6.59 -4.09
N ILE A 118 -24.52 -5.91 -2.95
CA ILE A 118 -25.66 -5.01 -2.70
C ILE A 118 -25.60 -3.78 -3.60
N ALA A 119 -24.39 -3.28 -3.87
CA ALA A 119 -24.16 -2.16 -4.78
C ALA A 119 -24.29 -2.54 -6.27
N GLU A 120 -24.60 -3.80 -6.58
CA GLU A 120 -24.68 -4.34 -7.95
C GLU A 120 -23.40 -4.09 -8.76
N ALA A 121 -22.24 -4.10 -8.09
CA ALA A 121 -20.95 -3.90 -8.74
C ALA A 121 -20.70 -5.00 -9.79
N PRO A 122 -19.96 -4.70 -10.89
CA PRO A 122 -19.52 -5.72 -11.83
C PRO A 122 -18.71 -6.79 -11.11
N SER A 123 -18.85 -8.07 -11.48
CA SER A 123 -18.04 -9.16 -10.91
C SER A 123 -16.52 -8.95 -11.10
N GLU A 124 -16.14 -8.21 -12.14
CA GLU A 124 -14.77 -7.82 -12.43
C GLU A 124 -14.68 -6.30 -12.60
N PRO A 125 -14.76 -5.52 -11.49
CA PRO A 125 -14.66 -4.07 -11.59
C PRO A 125 -13.29 -3.69 -12.17
N ASP A 126 -13.21 -2.61 -12.95
CA ASP A 126 -11.94 -2.22 -13.56
C ASP A 126 -10.88 -1.88 -12.48
N PHE A 127 -11.29 -1.22 -11.40
CA PHE A 127 -10.36 -0.75 -10.37
C PHE A 127 -10.86 -0.94 -8.94
N LEU A 128 -9.98 -1.39 -8.05
CA LEU A 128 -10.18 -1.41 -6.60
C LEU A 128 -8.97 -0.76 -5.91
N SER A 129 -9.23 0.23 -5.06
CA SER A 129 -8.26 0.82 -4.13
C SER A 129 -8.60 0.40 -2.70
N ILE A 130 -7.62 -0.16 -2.00
CA ILE A 130 -7.68 -0.56 -0.58
C ILE A 130 -6.66 0.28 0.18
N ASP A 131 -7.13 1.21 1.00
CA ASP A 131 -6.27 2.08 1.80
C ASP A 131 -6.99 2.38 3.13
N VAL A 132 -6.77 1.51 4.13
CA VAL A 132 -7.47 1.59 5.43
C VAL A 132 -6.54 1.54 6.63
N ASP A 133 -5.29 1.94 6.43
CA ASP A 133 -4.28 2.16 7.47
C ASP A 133 -4.13 0.96 8.44
N GLY A 134 -4.06 -0.28 7.93
CA GLY A 134 -3.79 -1.45 8.79
C GLY A 134 -4.28 -2.78 8.24
N LEU A 135 -5.60 -2.94 8.11
CA LEU A 135 -6.23 -4.23 7.74
C LEU A 135 -6.20 -4.53 6.23
N ASP A 136 -5.43 -3.79 5.44
CA ASP A 136 -5.38 -3.82 3.98
C ASP A 136 -5.19 -5.23 3.42
N TRP A 137 -4.27 -6.00 4.02
CA TRP A 137 -4.03 -7.40 3.65
C TRP A 137 -5.27 -8.27 3.86
N TYR A 138 -5.95 -8.14 5.01
CA TYR A 138 -7.16 -8.92 5.31
C TYR A 138 -8.36 -8.50 4.47
N MET A 139 -8.45 -7.22 4.11
CA MET A 139 -9.50 -6.72 3.22
C MET A 139 -9.37 -7.30 1.83
N TRP A 140 -8.15 -7.42 1.32
CA TRP A 140 -7.92 -8.09 0.04
C TRP A 140 -8.07 -9.62 0.16
N GLU A 141 -7.60 -10.23 1.24
CA GLU A 141 -7.69 -11.67 1.46
C GLU A 141 -9.16 -12.13 1.46
N SER A 142 -10.01 -11.42 2.19
CA SER A 142 -11.45 -11.69 2.32
C SER A 142 -12.30 -11.40 1.07
N LEU A 143 -11.74 -10.80 0.02
CA LEU A 143 -12.43 -10.58 -1.25
C LEU A 143 -12.44 -11.88 -2.08
N LEU A 144 -13.55 -12.61 -2.11
CA LEU A 144 -13.63 -13.94 -2.71
C LEU A 144 -14.44 -14.01 -4.01
N PHE A 145 -15.46 -13.15 -4.17
CA PHE A 145 -16.41 -13.26 -5.27
C PHE A 145 -16.22 -12.23 -6.37
N PHE A 146 -15.41 -11.20 -6.13
CA PHE A 146 -15.07 -10.17 -7.09
C PHE A 146 -13.59 -10.25 -7.47
N ALA A 147 -13.30 -10.01 -8.75
CA ALA A 147 -11.96 -10.06 -9.29
C ALA A 147 -11.63 -8.77 -10.06
N PRO A 148 -11.26 -7.68 -9.36
CA PRO A 148 -10.90 -6.43 -10.01
C PRO A 148 -9.78 -6.60 -11.04
N ARG A 149 -9.76 -5.79 -12.10
CA ARG A 149 -8.70 -5.90 -13.14
C ARG A 149 -7.39 -5.27 -12.69
N LEU A 150 -7.48 -4.18 -11.92
CA LEU A 150 -6.39 -3.52 -11.21
C LEU A 150 -6.74 -3.38 -9.73
N ILE A 151 -5.81 -3.75 -8.86
CA ILE A 151 -5.88 -3.53 -7.42
C ILE A 151 -4.70 -2.64 -7.01
N VAL A 152 -5.02 -1.59 -6.25
CA VAL A 152 -4.04 -0.81 -5.50
C VAL A 152 -4.26 -1.06 -4.02
N VAL A 153 -3.19 -1.36 -3.29
CA VAL A 153 -3.27 -1.69 -1.86
C VAL A 153 -2.08 -1.08 -1.11
N GLU A 154 -2.36 -0.48 0.05
CA GLU A 154 -1.33 0.11 0.90
C GLU A 154 -0.49 -0.96 1.63
N PHE A 155 0.80 -0.68 1.82
CA PHE A 155 1.71 -1.44 2.65
C PHE A 155 2.56 -0.51 3.53
N ASN A 156 3.06 -1.06 4.64
CA ASN A 156 3.96 -0.33 5.52
C ASN A 156 5.36 -0.20 4.87
N PRO A 157 5.79 1.01 4.49
CA PRO A 157 7.00 1.19 3.69
C PRO A 157 8.30 1.04 4.51
N THR A 158 8.19 0.94 5.83
CA THR A 158 9.33 0.79 6.74
C THR A 158 9.83 -0.66 6.82
N ILE A 159 9.02 -1.62 6.40
CA ILE A 159 9.32 -3.04 6.48
C ILE A 159 10.22 -3.42 5.29
N SER A 160 11.32 -4.14 5.58
CA SER A 160 12.25 -4.58 4.53
C SER A 160 11.61 -5.59 3.57
N ASN A 161 12.08 -5.60 2.32
CA ASN A 161 11.59 -6.48 1.25
C ASN A 161 11.73 -7.98 1.56
N ASP A 162 12.59 -8.36 2.50
CA ASP A 162 12.85 -9.74 2.91
C ASP A 162 12.06 -10.18 4.16
N ILE A 163 11.16 -9.33 4.66
CA ILE A 163 10.30 -9.61 5.80
C ILE A 163 8.86 -9.79 5.33
N ILE A 164 8.27 -10.93 5.66
CA ILE A 164 6.83 -11.15 5.57
C ILE A 164 6.24 -10.79 6.93
N PHE A 165 5.45 -9.73 6.94
CA PHE A 165 4.75 -9.24 8.12
C PHE A 165 3.31 -8.92 7.76
N ILE A 166 2.39 -9.36 8.61
CA ILE A 166 0.98 -9.03 8.58
C ILE A 166 0.65 -8.73 10.04
N GLN A 167 0.03 -7.58 10.31
CA GLN A 167 -0.46 -7.28 11.65
C GLN A 167 -1.50 -8.32 12.09
N ASP A 168 -1.77 -8.42 13.39
CA ASP A 168 -2.89 -9.23 13.87
C ASP A 168 -4.22 -8.72 13.27
N ASN A 169 -5.18 -9.63 13.07
CA ASN A 169 -6.53 -9.31 12.58
C ASN A 169 -7.38 -8.61 13.65
N ASP A 170 -6.96 -7.40 14.02
CA ASP A 170 -7.62 -6.54 14.99
C ASP A 170 -7.75 -5.12 14.40
N PRO A 171 -8.98 -4.60 14.21
CA PRO A 171 -9.21 -3.25 13.68
C PRO A 171 -8.70 -2.13 14.61
N ALA A 172 -8.29 -2.44 15.84
CA ALA A 172 -7.64 -1.48 16.73
C ALA A 172 -6.12 -1.34 16.49
N ILE A 173 -5.54 -2.11 15.57
CA ILE A 173 -4.11 -2.10 15.26
C ILE A 173 -3.87 -1.42 13.90
N ASN A 174 -2.90 -0.49 13.87
CA ASN A 174 -2.47 0.24 12.68
C ASN A 174 -0.96 0.02 12.44
N GLN A 175 -0.56 -1.22 12.21
CA GLN A 175 0.84 -1.61 11.91
C GLN A 175 1.05 -1.90 10.42
N GLY A 176 -0.04 -2.23 9.71
CA GLY A 176 -0.06 -2.56 8.29
C GLY A 176 0.49 -3.95 7.99
N CYS A 177 0.94 -4.12 6.75
CA CYS A 177 1.58 -5.33 6.28
C CYS A 177 2.81 -5.01 5.43
N SER A 178 3.66 -6.00 5.22
CA SER A 178 4.81 -5.92 4.32
C SER A 178 4.38 -6.02 2.85
N LEU A 179 5.14 -5.39 1.94
CA LEU A 179 4.98 -5.60 0.51
C LEU A 179 5.12 -7.09 0.11
N ALA A 180 6.03 -7.83 0.77
CA ALA A 180 6.22 -9.26 0.52
C ALA A 180 4.93 -10.06 0.79
N ALA A 181 4.23 -9.78 1.90
CA ALA A 181 2.96 -10.44 2.23
C ALA A 181 1.86 -10.16 1.19
N LEU A 182 1.81 -8.96 0.62
CA LEU A 182 0.87 -8.62 -0.44
C LEU A 182 1.20 -9.30 -1.76
N ILE A 183 2.49 -9.47 -2.09
CA ILE A 183 2.91 -10.22 -3.28
C ILE A 183 2.50 -11.70 -3.15
N GLU A 184 2.72 -12.32 -1.99
CA GLU A 184 2.26 -13.70 -1.74
C GLU A 184 0.74 -13.84 -1.86
N LEU A 185 0.00 -12.87 -1.30
CA LEU A 185 -1.46 -12.85 -1.41
C LEU A 185 -1.90 -12.68 -2.87
N GLY A 186 -1.28 -11.75 -3.60
CA GLY A 186 -1.54 -11.50 -5.02
C GLY A 186 -1.38 -12.76 -5.86
N HIS A 187 -0.25 -13.46 -5.73
CA HIS A 187 -0.04 -14.74 -6.42
C HIS A 187 -1.10 -15.78 -6.06
N SER A 188 -1.48 -15.88 -4.79
CA SER A 188 -2.51 -16.83 -4.34
C SER A 188 -3.89 -16.54 -4.95
N LYS A 189 -4.13 -15.29 -5.35
CA LYS A 189 -5.37 -14.79 -5.98
C LYS A 189 -5.26 -14.60 -7.50
N SER A 190 -4.18 -15.08 -8.15
CA SER A 190 -3.91 -14.90 -9.59
C SER A 190 -3.72 -13.43 -10.02
N TYR A 191 -2.90 -12.71 -9.27
CA TYR A 191 -2.44 -11.36 -9.58
C TYR A 191 -0.91 -11.27 -9.58
N GLU A 192 -0.39 -10.33 -10.37
CA GLU A 192 1.03 -10.03 -10.50
C GLU A 192 1.32 -8.58 -10.13
N LEU A 193 2.43 -8.35 -9.44
CA LEU A 193 2.92 -7.00 -9.13
C LEU A 193 3.43 -6.32 -10.40
N ILE A 194 2.95 -5.11 -10.69
CA ILE A 194 3.37 -4.32 -11.86
C ILE A 194 3.97 -2.96 -11.52
N ALA A 195 3.70 -2.41 -10.33
CA ALA A 195 4.28 -1.15 -9.88
C ALA A 195 4.19 -1.01 -8.36
N THR A 196 5.01 -0.13 -7.81
CA THR A 196 4.91 0.34 -6.42
C THR A 196 5.15 1.85 -6.37
N THR A 197 4.46 2.59 -5.50
CA THR A 197 4.92 3.92 -5.07
C THR A 197 5.72 3.81 -3.78
N SER A 198 5.66 4.84 -2.91
CA SER A 198 6.29 4.78 -1.60
C SER A 198 5.62 3.77 -0.68
N TRP A 199 4.29 3.67 -0.74
CA TRP A 199 3.47 2.84 0.17
C TRP A 199 2.30 2.15 -0.53
N ASN A 200 2.06 2.38 -1.83
CA ASN A 200 1.04 1.65 -2.59
C ASN A 200 1.67 0.61 -3.52
N ALA A 201 1.06 -0.57 -3.61
CA ALA A 201 1.42 -1.64 -4.53
C ALA A 201 0.30 -1.87 -5.55
N PHE A 202 0.68 -2.09 -6.80
CA PHE A 202 -0.24 -2.22 -7.94
C PHE A 202 -0.20 -3.64 -8.48
N PHE A 203 -1.36 -4.28 -8.48
CA PHE A 203 -1.54 -5.65 -8.90
C PHE A 203 -2.54 -5.76 -10.04
N VAL A 204 -2.22 -6.50 -11.07
CA VAL A 204 -3.14 -6.83 -12.17
C VAL A 204 -3.36 -8.33 -12.23
N LYS A 205 -4.50 -8.75 -12.77
CA LYS A 205 -4.74 -10.17 -13.05
C LYS A 205 -3.58 -10.77 -13.86
N THR A 206 -3.19 -12.01 -13.55
CA THR A 206 -2.08 -12.70 -14.24
C THR A 206 -2.25 -12.72 -15.76
N GLU A 207 -3.48 -12.88 -16.27
CA GLU A 207 -3.77 -12.87 -17.71
C GLU A 207 -3.54 -11.53 -18.41
N LEU A 208 -3.45 -10.43 -17.66
CA LEU A 208 -3.14 -9.09 -18.17
C LEU A 208 -1.66 -8.73 -18.05
N PHE A 209 -0.88 -9.50 -17.28
CA PHE A 209 0.50 -9.17 -16.92
C PHE A 209 1.44 -9.08 -18.14
N ASP A 210 1.30 -9.99 -19.11
CA ASP A 210 2.16 -10.02 -20.30
C ASP A 210 2.08 -8.73 -21.14
N LYS A 211 0.99 -7.97 -21.02
CA LYS A 211 0.82 -6.68 -21.73
C LYS A 211 1.81 -5.61 -21.28
N PHE A 212 2.41 -5.75 -20.10
CA PHE A 212 3.35 -4.78 -19.54
C PHE A 212 4.79 -5.02 -19.99
N GLY A 213 5.13 -6.21 -20.52
CA GLY A 213 6.49 -6.53 -20.94
C GLY A 213 7.52 -6.49 -19.80
N ILE A 214 7.10 -6.72 -18.56
CA ILE A 214 7.98 -6.76 -17.38
C ILE A 214 8.63 -8.15 -17.32
N GLU A 215 9.96 -8.21 -17.50
CA GLU A 215 10.72 -9.47 -17.49
C GLU A 215 11.06 -9.97 -16.08
N ASP A 216 11.19 -9.05 -15.10
CA ASP A 216 11.54 -9.34 -13.71
C ASP A 216 10.71 -8.46 -12.78
N ASN A 217 9.65 -9.02 -12.20
CA ASN A 217 8.81 -8.36 -11.20
C ASN A 217 9.18 -8.74 -9.76
N SER A 218 10.39 -9.27 -9.53
CA SER A 218 10.85 -9.56 -8.17
C SER A 218 10.84 -8.30 -7.30
N ILE A 219 10.53 -8.45 -6.01
CA ILE A 219 10.34 -7.31 -5.09
C ILE A 219 11.55 -6.33 -5.10
N ASN A 220 12.77 -6.85 -5.21
CA ASN A 220 13.98 -6.03 -5.23
C ASN A 220 14.22 -5.32 -6.57
N ALA A 221 13.70 -5.87 -7.67
CA ALA A 221 13.67 -5.20 -8.97
C ALA A 221 12.64 -4.07 -8.99
N MET A 222 11.55 -4.20 -8.22
CA MET A 222 10.37 -3.32 -8.24
C MET A 222 10.40 -2.20 -7.19
N HIS A 223 10.87 -2.48 -5.97
CA HIS A 223 10.74 -1.58 -4.82
C HIS A 223 12.06 -1.38 -4.06
N ASP A 224 12.31 -0.15 -3.62
CA ASP A 224 13.45 0.21 -2.77
C ASP A 224 12.98 0.84 -1.45
N PRO A 225 13.07 0.11 -0.33
CA PRO A 225 12.63 0.62 0.97
C PRO A 225 13.65 1.57 1.63
N ALA A 226 14.78 1.86 0.98
CA ALA A 226 15.93 2.53 1.63
C ALA A 226 15.62 3.90 2.26
N HIS A 227 14.58 4.60 1.82
CA HIS A 227 14.17 5.88 2.40
C HIS A 227 13.48 5.75 3.76
N PHE A 228 12.84 4.62 4.04
CA PHE A 228 12.01 4.40 5.22
C PHE A 228 12.55 3.29 6.14
N GLU A 229 13.38 2.39 5.61
CA GLU A 229 13.98 1.27 6.33
C GLU A 229 14.94 1.74 7.43
N SER A 230 14.77 1.18 8.64
CA SER A 230 15.72 1.29 9.74
C SER A 230 16.51 -0.01 9.88
N ARG A 231 17.84 0.06 9.98
CA ARG A 231 18.73 -1.11 10.12
C ARG A 231 19.40 -1.10 11.49
N LEU A 232 19.25 -2.19 12.23
CA LEU A 232 19.83 -2.35 13.56
C LEU A 232 21.01 -3.34 13.51
N PHE A 233 22.13 -2.98 14.13
CA PHE A 233 23.23 -3.91 14.37
C PHE A 233 23.84 -3.72 15.77
N GLN A 234 24.59 -4.73 16.23
CA GLN A 234 25.20 -4.76 17.55
C GLN A 234 26.72 -4.58 17.46
N CYS A 235 27.30 -3.85 18.40
CA CYS A 235 28.74 -3.71 18.57
C CYS A 235 29.27 -4.69 19.63
N TYR A 236 30.57 -4.98 19.58
CA TYR A 236 31.22 -5.92 20.52
C TYR A 236 31.12 -5.50 21.99
N ASP A 237 30.93 -4.22 22.27
CA ASP A 237 30.72 -3.69 23.62
C ASP A 237 29.24 -3.75 24.06
N GLY A 238 28.35 -4.34 23.26
CA GLY A 238 26.91 -4.41 23.54
C GLY A 238 26.13 -3.15 23.16
N SER A 239 26.75 -2.15 22.51
CA SER A 239 26.04 -1.01 21.95
C SER A 239 25.19 -1.41 20.74
N LEU A 240 23.95 -0.93 20.69
CA LEU A 240 23.11 -1.04 19.50
C LEU A 240 23.28 0.18 18.59
N VAL A 241 23.26 -0.01 17.28
CA VAL A 241 23.39 1.10 16.31
C VAL A 241 22.27 1.02 15.30
N LEU A 242 21.54 2.12 15.17
CA LEU A 242 20.57 2.34 14.11
C LEU A 242 21.23 3.04 12.91
N ALA A 243 21.04 2.48 11.72
CA ALA A 243 21.40 3.04 10.42
C ALA A 243 20.14 3.17 9.54
N GLY A 244 20.18 3.99 8.49
CA GLY A 244 19.02 4.22 7.62
C GLY A 244 18.09 5.29 8.19
N CYS A 245 16.78 5.05 8.13
CA CYS A 245 15.78 5.88 8.79
C CYS A 245 16.00 5.84 10.32
N LYS A 246 15.89 7.01 10.97
CA LYS A 246 16.03 7.16 12.43
C LYS A 246 14.91 8.02 12.99
N HIS A 247 13.73 7.87 12.41
CA HIS A 247 12.62 8.77 12.63
C HIS A 247 11.31 8.00 12.56
N LEU A 248 10.42 8.22 13.53
CA LEU A 248 9.08 7.65 13.61
C LEU A 248 8.16 8.50 12.72
N LEU A 249 7.95 8.04 11.48
CA LEU A 249 7.31 8.81 10.40
C LEU A 249 5.95 9.41 10.77
N TRP A 250 5.09 8.64 11.44
CA TRP A 250 3.73 9.07 11.79
C TRP A 250 3.63 9.93 13.06
N HIS A 251 4.71 10.04 13.84
CA HIS A 251 4.74 10.80 15.10
C HIS A 251 5.67 12.02 15.05
N ASP A 252 6.43 12.18 13.98
CA ASP A 252 7.45 13.23 13.82
C ASP A 252 8.51 13.23 14.95
N VAL A 253 8.95 12.03 15.37
CA VAL A 253 9.93 11.87 16.46
C VAL A 253 11.22 11.25 15.95
N SER A 254 12.35 11.90 16.21
CA SER A 254 13.67 11.32 15.93
C SER A 254 14.06 10.31 17.01
N ILE A 255 14.63 9.17 16.59
CA ILE A 255 15.12 8.11 17.49
C ILE A 255 16.55 8.46 17.89
N ALA A 256 16.77 8.81 19.16
CA ALA A 256 18.12 9.05 19.65
C ALA A 256 18.86 7.71 19.82
N PRO A 257 20.20 7.67 19.62
CA PRO A 257 20.96 6.43 19.78
C PRO A 257 20.79 5.75 21.13
N GLU A 258 20.47 6.50 22.19
CA GLU A 258 20.31 5.94 23.53
C GLU A 258 18.93 5.35 23.81
N ASP A 259 17.91 5.75 23.04
CA ASP A 259 16.53 5.27 23.22
C ASP A 259 16.39 3.78 22.90
N ILE A 260 17.26 3.26 22.03
CA ILE A 260 17.23 1.88 21.57
C ILE A 260 18.08 0.92 22.41
N GLN A 261 18.78 1.42 23.43
CA GLN A 261 19.82 0.64 24.08
C GLN A 261 19.25 -0.23 25.18
N VAL A 262 19.58 -1.52 25.15
CA VAL A 262 19.20 -2.45 26.22
C VAL A 262 20.12 -2.30 27.44
N LEU A 263 21.43 -2.14 27.22
CA LEU A 263 22.40 -1.99 28.30
C LEU A 263 22.60 -0.52 28.69
N PRO A 264 22.70 -0.20 29.99
CA PRO A 264 23.16 1.13 30.42
C PRO A 264 24.62 1.34 30.01
N LYS A 265 25.02 2.60 29.83
CA LYS A 265 26.38 2.97 29.38
C LYS A 265 27.50 2.36 30.21
N SER A 266 27.29 2.15 31.52
CA SER A 266 28.27 1.57 32.42
C SER A 266 28.60 0.10 32.11
N LEU A 267 27.68 -0.61 31.46
CA LEU A 267 27.81 -2.03 31.09
C LEU A 267 28.18 -2.24 29.62
N ARG A 268 28.26 -1.17 28.81
CA ARG A 268 28.67 -1.27 27.41
C ARG A 268 30.18 -1.31 27.28
N LYS A 269 30.75 -2.50 27.49
CA LYS A 269 32.20 -2.73 27.47
C LYS A 269 32.47 -4.04 26.75
N PHE A 270 33.56 -4.06 25.99
CA PHE A 270 34.08 -5.30 25.43
C PHE A 270 34.90 -5.99 26.52
N ASP A 271 34.31 -7.00 27.16
CA ASP A 271 35.07 -7.94 27.97
C ASP A 271 35.74 -8.90 26.98
N GLY A 272 37.07 -8.84 26.87
CA GLY A 272 37.84 -9.68 25.94
C GLY A 272 37.63 -11.19 26.18
N PRO A 273 38.24 -12.08 25.37
CA PRO A 273 38.12 -13.51 25.62
C PRO A 273 38.58 -13.81 27.07
N ALA A 274 37.70 -14.43 27.85
CA ALA A 274 38.08 -14.98 29.14
C ALA A 274 39.20 -15.99 28.91
N GLU A 275 40.35 -15.77 29.55
CA GLU A 275 41.47 -16.72 29.56
C GLU A 275 41.07 -18.06 30.17
#